data_AF-A0A521UWF2-F1
#
_entry.id   AF-A0A521UWF2-F1
#
_cell.length_a   1.000
_cell.length_b   1.000
_cell.length_c   1.000
_cell.angle_alpha   90.00
_cell.angle_beta   90.00
_cell.angle_gamma   90.00
#
_symmetry.space_group_name_H-M   'P 1'
#
loop_
_entity.id
_entity.type
_entity.pdbx_description
1 polymer ?
#
loop_
_entity_poly.entity_id
_entity_poly.type
_entity_poly.pdbx_seq_one_letter_code
_entity_poly.pdbx_strand_id
1 'polypeptide(L)'
;PAMKAREALKKLPPGDSLELITDHAPALSTVPWEGAKLGFLSEIASKAPGEWVITLEKATAPIDQRQVLTAIAARAAELAPDET
;
A
#
# COMPACT_ATOMS: atom_id res chain seq x y z
N PRO A 1 1.48 -10.84 3.20
CA PRO A 1 2.34 -9.65 2.96
C PRO A 1 2.14 -8.52 4.00
N ALA A 2 0.89 -8.13 4.24
CA ALA A 2 0.52 -6.99 5.10
C ALA A 2 1.17 -6.96 6.50
N MET A 3 1.19 -8.09 7.20
CA MET A 3 1.77 -8.15 8.56
C MET A 3 3.26 -7.81 8.59
N LYS A 4 4.05 -8.36 7.65
CA LYS A 4 5.48 -8.07 7.54
C LYS A 4 5.74 -6.60 7.16
N ALA A 5 4.95 -6.07 6.21
CA ALA A 5 5.04 -4.67 5.81
C ALA A 5 4.78 -3.74 7.00
N ARG A 6 3.73 -4.02 7.78
CA ARG A 6 3.41 -3.26 8.98
C ARG A 6 4.52 -3.26 10.02
N GLU A 7 5.17 -4.41 10.23
CA GLU A 7 6.31 -4.50 11.14
C GLU A 7 7.53 -3.72 10.65
N ALA A 8 7.78 -3.71 9.34
CA ALA A 8 8.83 -2.90 8.72
C ALA A 8 8.55 -1.40 8.88
N LEU A 9 7.32 -0.95 8.61
CA LEU A 9 6.91 0.46 8.77
C LEU A 9 7.08 0.99 10.20
N LYS A 10 6.85 0.15 11.21
CA LYS A 10 7.05 0.53 12.62
C LYS A 10 8.52 0.74 12.99
N LYS A 11 9.44 0.16 12.22
CA LYS A 11 10.90 0.25 12.42
C LYS A 11 11.56 1.19 11.43
N LEU A 12 10.79 1.80 10.53
CA LEU A 12 11.29 2.64 9.47
C LEU A 12 11.93 3.91 10.06
N PRO A 13 13.17 4.24 9.68
CA PRO A 13 13.78 5.51 10.05
C PRO A 13 12.92 6.69 9.56
N PRO A 14 12.89 7.82 10.29
CA PRO A 14 12.19 9.01 9.83
C PRO A 14 12.82 9.52 8.53
N GLY A 15 12.00 9.69 7.50
CA GLY A 15 12.42 10.14 6.17
C GLY A 15 12.66 9.02 5.16
N ASP A 16 12.69 7.76 5.60
CA ASP A 16 12.77 6.62 4.68
C ASP A 16 11.39 6.22 4.14
N SER A 17 11.41 5.43 3.08
CA SER A 17 10.24 4.80 2.46
C SER A 17 10.37 3.28 2.48
N LEU A 18 9.23 2.58 2.39
CA LEU A 18 9.18 1.13 2.25
C LEU A 18 8.69 0.79 0.84
N GLU A 19 9.49 0.04 0.09
CA GLU A 19 9.08 -0.57 -1.17
C GLU A 19 8.78 -2.06 -0.95
N LEU A 20 7.62 -2.52 -1.41
CA LEU A 20 7.19 -3.91 -1.34
C LEU A 20 6.78 -4.41 -2.71
N ILE A 21 7.47 -5.43 -3.20
CA ILE A 21 7.10 -6.16 -4.42
C ILE A 21 6.21 -7.33 -4.03
N THR A 22 5.12 -7.52 -4.75
CA THR A 22 4.18 -8.62 -4.49
C THR A 22 3.47 -9.07 -5.75
N ASP A 23 3.20 -10.37 -5.82
CA ASP A 23 2.40 -11.08 -6.82
C ASP A 23 1.02 -11.48 -6.26
N HIS A 24 0.65 -10.93 -5.10
CA HIS A 24 -0.54 -11.33 -4.37
C HIS A 24 -1.55 -10.19 -4.38
N ALA A 25 -2.58 -10.29 -5.22
CA ALA A 25 -3.59 -9.22 -5.42
C ALA A 25 -4.20 -8.68 -4.11
N PRO A 26 -4.53 -9.49 -3.07
CA PRO A 26 -5.01 -8.96 -1.79
C PRO A 26 -4.04 -8.01 -1.08
N ALA A 27 -2.74 -8.03 -1.39
CA ALA A 27 -1.76 -7.11 -0.84
C ALA A 27 -1.98 -5.66 -1.33
N LEU A 28 -2.56 -5.48 -2.52
CA LEU A 28 -2.85 -4.16 -3.10
C LEU A 28 -3.82 -3.34 -2.26
N SER A 29 -4.67 -3.98 -1.45
CA SER A 29 -5.55 -3.27 -0.53
C SER A 29 -5.07 -3.34 0.92
N THR A 30 -4.61 -4.52 1.35
CA THR A 30 -4.26 -4.76 2.76
C THR A 30 -2.97 -4.05 3.19
N VAL A 31 -1.92 -4.01 2.34
CA VAL A 31 -0.65 -3.34 2.70
C VAL A 31 -0.84 -1.81 2.81
N PRO A 32 -1.42 -1.12 1.80
CA PRO A 32 -1.77 0.29 1.90
C PRO A 32 -2.60 0.64 3.12
N TRP A 33 -3.60 -0.19 3.45
CA TRP A 33 -4.47 0.06 4.59
C TRP A 33 -3.72 -0.05 5.94
N GLU A 34 -2.84 -1.05 6.11
CA GLU A 34 -1.99 -1.10 7.30
C GLU A 34 -1.05 0.11 7.38
N GLY A 35 -0.55 0.61 6.25
CA GLY A 35 0.26 1.83 6.19
C GLY A 35 -0.52 3.09 6.59
N ALA A 36 -1.72 3.27 6.03
CA ALA A 36 -2.60 4.39 6.32
C ALA A 36 -2.93 4.52 7.82
N LYS A 37 -3.20 3.40 8.48
CA LYS A 37 -3.41 3.34 9.94
C LYS A 37 -2.20 3.78 10.75
N LEU A 38 -0.99 3.67 10.19
CA LEU A 38 0.27 4.12 10.79
C LEU A 38 0.68 5.53 10.32
N GLY A 39 -0.16 6.21 9.55
CA GLY A 39 0.13 7.55 9.02
C GLY A 39 1.10 7.54 7.83
N PHE A 40 1.07 6.49 7.01
CA PHE A 40 1.80 6.41 5.75
C PHE A 40 0.83 6.54 4.57
N LEU A 41 1.23 7.28 3.54
CA LEU A 41 0.59 7.24 2.24
C LEU A 41 1.21 6.12 1.42
N SER A 42 0.48 5.63 0.44
CA SER A 42 0.93 4.54 -0.41
C SER A 42 0.67 4.81 -1.88
N GLU A 43 1.60 4.40 -2.71
CA GLU A 43 1.45 4.33 -4.16
C GLU A 43 1.53 2.87 -4.62
N ILE A 44 0.72 2.51 -5.61
CA ILE A 44 0.67 1.16 -6.17
C ILE A 44 0.90 1.24 -7.68
N ALA A 45 1.90 0.52 -8.17
CA ALA A 45 2.26 0.44 -9.58
C ALA A 45 2.35 -1.01 -10.06
N SER A 46 2.02 -1.26 -11.33
CA SER A 46 2.32 -2.55 -11.97
C SER A 46 3.79 -2.60 -12.35
N LYS A 47 4.45 -3.72 -12.04
CA LYS A 47 5.83 -4.00 -12.44
C LYS A 47 5.90 -4.93 -13.64
N ALA A 48 5.05 -5.95 -13.63
CA ALA A 48 4.87 -6.94 -14.68
C ALA A 48 3.43 -7.50 -14.60
N PRO A 49 2.96 -8.28 -15.59
CA PRO A 49 1.67 -8.95 -15.49
C PRO A 49 1.58 -9.81 -14.21
N GLY A 50 0.64 -9.49 -13.33
CA GLY A 50 0.46 -10.18 -12.04
C GLY A 50 1.50 -9.84 -10.98
N GLU A 51 2.37 -8.84 -11.18
CA GLU A 51 3.34 -8.37 -10.18
C GLU A 51 3.26 -6.86 -10.01
N TRP A 52 3.24 -6.41 -8.76
CA TRP A 52 3.06 -5.00 -8.39
C TRP A 52 4.11 -4.54 -7.38
N VAL A 53 4.35 -3.24 -7.37
CA VAL A 53 5.13 -2.53 -6.36
C VAL A 53 4.19 -1.66 -5.54
N ILE A 54 4.34 -1.74 -4.23
CA ILE A 54 3.66 -0.88 -3.26
C ILE A 54 4.73 -0.07 -2.53
N THR A 55 4.71 1.23 -2.73
CA THR A 55 5.61 2.17 -2.05
C THR A 55 4.86 2.85 -0.92
N LEU A 56 5.43 2.91 0.28
CA LEU A 56 4.84 3.58 1.44
C LEU A 56 5.77 4.66 1.98
N GLU A 57 5.22 5.85 2.20
CA GLU A 57 5.95 7.04 2.64
C GLU A 57 5.23 7.74 3.78
N LYS A 58 5.98 8.35 4.69
CA LYS A 58 5.37 9.02 5.85
C LYS A 58 4.59 10.24 5.39
N ALA A 59 3.32 10.34 5.78
CA ALA A 59 2.51 11.50 5.44
C ALA A 59 3.03 12.76 6.15
N THR A 60 3.10 13.86 5.42
CA THR A 60 3.45 15.18 5.96
C THR A 60 2.24 15.91 6.57
N ALA A 61 1.03 15.41 6.31
CA ALA A 61 -0.24 15.95 6.80
C ALA A 61 -1.14 14.83 7.36
N PRO A 62 -2.17 15.16 8.17
CA PRO A 62 -3.14 14.19 8.65
C PRO A 62 -3.82 13.46 7.48
N ILE A 63 -3.94 12.14 7.62
CA ILE A 63 -4.60 11.29 6.62
C ILE A 63 -6.09 11.17 6.93
N ASP A 64 -6.94 11.45 5.94
CA ASP A 64 -8.34 11.04 5.98
C ASP A 64 -8.46 9.56 5.58
N GLN A 65 -8.69 8.70 6.57
CA GLN A 65 -8.76 7.26 6.37
C GLN A 65 -9.91 6.82 5.46
N ARG A 66 -11.01 7.58 5.37
CA ARG A 66 -12.12 7.23 4.46
C ARG A 66 -11.70 7.48 3.02
N GLN A 67 -11.12 8.65 2.76
CA GLN A 67 -10.63 8.99 1.43
C GLN A 67 -9.55 8.00 0.97
N VAL A 68 -8.64 7.64 1.87
CA VAL A 68 -7.60 6.64 1.57
C VAL A 68 -8.18 5.26 1.29
N LEU A 69 -9.16 4.79 2.08
CA LEU A 69 -9.80 3.50 1.81
C LEU A 69 -10.46 3.48 0.42
N THR A 70 -11.14 4.55 0.04
CA THR A 70 -11.73 4.70 -1.31
C THR A 70 -10.66 4.69 -2.40
N ALA A 71 -9.57 5.44 -2.23
CA ALA A 71 -8.48 5.50 -3.21
C ALA A 71 -7.77 4.15 -3.37
N ILE A 72 -7.51 3.45 -2.26
CA ILE A 72 -6.92 2.11 -2.25
C ILE A 72 -7.82 1.13 -3.01
N ALA A 73 -9.12 1.13 -2.73
CA ALA A 73 -10.07 0.22 -3.38
C ALA A 73 -10.13 0.46 -4.90
N ALA A 74 -10.21 1.73 -5.32
CA ALA A 74 -10.18 2.11 -6.73
C ALA A 74 -8.89 1.63 -7.40
N ARG A 75 -7.74 1.92 -6.79
CA ARG A 75 -6.44 1.58 -7.37
C ARG A 75 -6.20 0.07 -7.46
N ALA A 76 -6.61 -0.68 -6.44
CA ALA A 76 -6.54 -2.13 -6.46
C ALA A 76 -7.40 -2.72 -7.58
N ALA A 77 -8.63 -2.21 -7.77
CA ALA A 77 -9.53 -2.65 -8.83
C ALA A 77 -9.03 -2.29 -10.24
N GLU A 78 -8.33 -1.16 -10.42
CA GLU A 78 -7.69 -0.81 -11.70
C GLU A 78 -6.55 -1.75 -12.07
N LEU A 79 -5.77 -2.19 -11.08
CA LEU A 79 -4.54 -2.96 -11.28
C LEU A 79 -4.75 -4.47 -11.26
N ALA A 80 -5.80 -4.92 -10.59
CA ALA A 80 -6.27 -6.30 -10.56
C ALA A 80 -7.80 -6.26 -10.68
N PRO A 81 -8.34 -5.89 -11.86
CA PRO A 81 -9.76 -6.06 -12.13
C PRO A 81 -10.03 -7.57 -12.04
N ASP A 82 -10.90 -7.96 -11.11
CA ASP A 82 -11.22 -9.35 -10.74
C ASP A 82 -10.82 -10.40 -11.80
N GLU A 83 -10.03 -11.38 -11.38
CA GLU A 83 -10.01 -12.72 -11.96
C GLU A 83 -11.42 -13.33 -11.82
N THR A 84 -12.40 -12.84 -12.58
CA THR A 84 -13.75 -13.44 -12.68
C THR A 84 -13.72 -14.81 -13.35
#